data_AF-A0A7S4Q5S6-F1
#
_entry.id   AF-A0A7S4Q5S6-F1
#
_cell.length_a   1.000
_cell.length_b   1.000
_cell.length_c   1.000
_cell.angle_alpha   90.00
_cell.angle_beta   90.00
_cell.angle_gamma   90.00
#
_symmetry.space_group_name_H-M   'P 1'
#
loop_
_entity.id
_entity.type
_entity.pdbx_description
1 polymer ?
#
loop_
_entity_poly.entity_id
_entity_poly.type
_entity_poly.pdbx_seq_one_letter_code
_entity_poly.pdbx_strand_id
1 'polypeptide(L)'
;GAEEEGEEELEEEEGETDEGLLEVPPGVANGCGCVYDMQAAVARGALKEDDPIFQHYRAPSAGLLGLFGLGSRRMTMYCHHFTSLTRGGMFAVRAARDADKHFRLEEDVWTFLGKSPCCGHLRQDSASQKSFTCSPLSAGEHDDTCTPETCLFLANYLPCPVPGSACR
;
A
#
# COMPACT_ATOMS: atom_id res chain seq x y z
N GLY A 1 -58.33 -5.40 -29.62
CA GLY A 1 -57.37 -6.26 -28.91
C GLY A 1 -56.47 -5.30 -28.17
N ALA A 2 -56.48 -5.38 -26.84
CA ALA A 2 -55.79 -4.44 -25.98
C ALA A 2 -54.28 -4.69 -26.00
N GLU A 3 -53.52 -3.61 -26.01
CA GLU A 3 -52.07 -3.54 -25.89
C GLU A 3 -51.72 -3.71 -24.40
N GLU A 4 -50.91 -4.70 -24.05
CA GLU A 4 -50.34 -4.84 -22.71
C GLU A 4 -48.98 -4.12 -22.69
N GLU A 5 -48.92 -3.02 -21.94
CA GLU A 5 -47.72 -2.25 -21.64
C GLU A 5 -46.93 -2.95 -20.54
N GLY A 6 -45.63 -3.16 -20.78
CA GLY A 6 -44.69 -3.71 -19.81
C GLY A 6 -44.17 -2.62 -18.89
N GLU A 7 -44.36 -2.82 -17.59
CA GLU A 7 -43.73 -2.04 -16.53
C GLU A 7 -42.41 -2.74 -16.14
N GLU A 8 -41.27 -2.20 -16.58
CA GLU A 8 -39.96 -2.59 -16.07
C GLU A 8 -39.72 -1.87 -14.74
N GLU A 9 -39.80 -2.62 -13.65
CA GLU A 9 -39.37 -2.18 -12.32
C GLU A 9 -37.85 -2.00 -12.33
N LEU A 10 -37.41 -0.74 -12.26
CA LEU A 10 -36.01 -0.38 -11.98
C LEU A 10 -35.74 -0.66 -10.49
N GLU A 11 -35.03 -1.74 -10.22
CA GLU A 11 -34.44 -2.02 -8.91
C GLU A 11 -33.42 -0.92 -8.58
N GLU A 12 -33.72 -0.13 -7.56
CA GLU A 12 -32.82 0.84 -6.96
C GLU A 12 -31.66 0.07 -6.30
N GLU A 13 -30.43 0.20 -6.82
CA GLU A 13 -29.23 -0.33 -6.17
C GLU A 13 -29.09 0.28 -4.77
N GLU A 14 -29.33 -0.56 -3.76
CA GLU A 14 -29.18 -0.22 -2.35
C GLU A 14 -27.74 0.24 -2.06
N GLY A 15 -27.66 1.34 -1.32
CA GLY A 15 -26.46 2.14 -1.10
C GLY A 15 -25.24 1.36 -0.59
N GLU A 16 -24.10 1.76 -1.14
CA GLU A 16 -22.75 1.53 -0.66
C GLU A 16 -22.72 1.69 0.87
N THR A 17 -22.69 0.56 1.58
CA THR A 17 -22.54 0.56 3.03
C THR A 17 -21.21 1.21 3.37
N ASP A 18 -21.23 2.17 4.29
CA ASP A 18 -20.08 2.80 4.93
C ASP A 18 -19.22 1.71 5.62
N GLU A 19 -18.43 0.99 4.83
CA GLU A 19 -17.55 -0.08 5.31
C GLU A 19 -16.37 0.55 6.07
N GLY A 20 -16.64 0.89 7.34
CA GLY A 20 -15.68 0.92 8.44
C GLY A 20 -14.33 1.54 8.13
N LEU A 21 -14.30 2.83 7.76
CA LEU A 21 -13.06 3.59 7.71
C LEU A 21 -12.35 3.51 9.07
N LEU A 22 -11.09 3.07 9.05
CA LEU A 22 -10.28 2.95 10.25
C LEU A 22 -10.03 4.33 10.87
N GLU A 23 -9.99 4.40 12.20
CA GLU A 23 -9.58 5.62 12.90
C GLU A 23 -8.13 5.97 12.53
N VAL A 24 -7.97 7.08 11.81
CA VAL A 24 -6.68 7.55 11.31
C VAL A 24 -6.00 8.40 12.38
N PRO A 25 -4.69 8.21 12.66
CA PRO A 25 -3.97 9.07 13.60
C PRO A 25 -4.03 10.55 13.19
N PRO A 26 -4.07 11.49 14.15
CA PRO A 26 -4.09 12.92 13.85
C PRO A 26 -2.90 13.33 12.96
N GLY A 27 -3.16 14.10 11.90
CA GLY A 27 -2.13 14.59 10.98
C GLY A 27 -1.64 13.56 9.95
N VAL A 28 -2.20 12.34 9.95
CA VAL A 28 -1.89 11.29 8.97
C VAL A 28 -3.00 11.22 7.92
N ALA A 29 -2.64 11.13 6.65
CA ALA A 29 -3.62 10.89 5.58
C ALA A 29 -3.92 9.38 5.44
N ASN A 30 -5.15 9.02 5.11
CA ASN A 30 -5.50 7.65 4.73
C ASN A 30 -5.62 7.52 3.22
N GLY A 31 -4.47 7.31 2.55
CA GLY A 31 -4.36 7.32 1.10
C GLY A 31 -3.93 8.70 0.59
N CYS A 32 -2.65 8.85 0.23
CA CYS A 32 -2.09 10.12 -0.23
C CYS A 32 -2.03 10.26 -1.76
N GLY A 33 -2.52 9.27 -2.52
CA GLY A 33 -2.50 9.29 -3.98
C GLY A 33 -1.11 9.14 -4.62
N CYS A 34 -0.04 8.92 -3.84
CA CYS A 34 1.29 8.67 -4.39
C CYS A 34 1.28 7.45 -5.31
N VAL A 35 1.82 7.63 -6.51
CA VAL A 35 1.92 6.58 -7.52
C VAL A 35 3.30 5.92 -7.47
N TYR A 36 3.33 4.62 -7.66
CA TYR A 36 4.50 3.75 -7.64
C TYR A 36 4.53 2.86 -8.86
N ASP A 37 5.60 2.95 -9.65
CA ASP A 37 5.85 1.98 -10.71
C ASP A 37 6.87 0.95 -10.21
N MET A 38 6.37 -0.22 -9.81
CA MET A 38 7.21 -1.31 -9.30
C MET A 38 8.07 -1.93 -10.39
N GLN A 39 7.55 -2.04 -11.63
CA GLN A 39 8.32 -2.58 -12.75
C GLN A 39 9.51 -1.67 -13.07
N ALA A 40 9.29 -0.36 -13.14
CA ALA A 40 10.36 0.61 -13.31
C ALA A 40 11.33 0.63 -12.13
N ALA A 41 10.84 0.41 -10.89
CA ALA A 41 11.69 0.33 -9.70
C ALA A 41 12.60 -0.91 -9.72
N VAL A 42 12.08 -2.07 -10.11
CA VAL A 42 12.89 -3.29 -10.31
C VAL A 42 13.88 -3.10 -11.47
N ALA A 43 13.41 -2.59 -12.62
CA ALA A 43 14.25 -2.40 -13.81
C ALA A 43 15.46 -1.49 -13.56
N ARG A 44 15.33 -0.50 -12.67
CA ARG A 44 16.43 0.39 -12.27
C ARG A 44 17.21 -0.08 -11.03
N GLY A 45 16.89 -1.24 -10.45
CA GLY A 45 17.51 -1.77 -9.24
C GLY A 45 17.11 -1.07 -7.93
N ALA A 46 16.07 -0.23 -7.95
CA ALA A 46 15.50 0.41 -6.77
C ALA A 46 14.66 -0.55 -5.92
N LEU A 47 14.29 -1.71 -6.45
CA LEU A 47 13.79 -2.89 -5.73
C LEU A 47 14.63 -4.09 -6.17
N LYS A 48 15.04 -4.93 -5.22
CA LYS A 48 15.85 -6.12 -5.48
C LYS A 48 15.07 -7.34 -5.03
N GLU A 49 15.20 -8.45 -5.76
CA GLU A 49 14.43 -9.66 -5.49
C GLU A 49 14.61 -10.24 -4.09
N ASP A 50 15.73 -9.91 -3.43
CA ASP A 50 16.07 -10.31 -2.06
C ASP A 50 15.57 -9.33 -0.99
N ASP A 51 14.88 -8.25 -1.36
CA ASP A 51 14.25 -7.36 -0.37
C ASP A 51 13.22 -8.15 0.46
N PRO A 52 13.24 -8.04 1.80
CA PRO A 52 12.27 -8.68 2.69
C PRO A 52 10.83 -8.42 2.27
N ILE A 53 10.57 -7.24 1.70
CA ILE A 53 9.29 -6.87 1.12
C ILE A 53 8.73 -8.00 0.22
N PHE A 54 9.52 -8.59 -0.67
CA PHE A 54 9.04 -9.64 -1.58
C PHE A 54 8.65 -10.94 -0.88
N GLN A 55 9.17 -11.23 0.31
CA GLN A 55 8.76 -12.39 1.10
C GLN A 55 7.35 -12.21 1.68
N HIS A 56 6.99 -10.95 1.97
CA HIS A 56 5.68 -10.57 2.51
C HIS A 56 4.66 -10.21 1.43
N TYR A 57 5.04 -10.11 0.15
CA TYR A 57 4.12 -9.77 -0.96
C TYR A 57 4.04 -10.81 -2.08
N ARG A 58 4.93 -11.81 -2.12
CA ARG A 58 4.77 -12.94 -3.04
C ARG A 58 3.75 -13.92 -2.48
N ALA A 59 2.74 -14.26 -3.28
CA ALA A 59 2.02 -15.50 -3.05
C ALA A 59 3.03 -16.66 -3.12
N PRO A 60 2.99 -17.63 -2.18
CA PRO A 60 3.95 -18.74 -2.13
C PRO A 60 4.05 -19.55 -3.43
N SER A 61 3.02 -19.50 -4.29
CA SER A 61 2.90 -20.27 -5.53
C SER A 61 3.26 -19.50 -6.81
N ALA A 62 3.68 -18.23 -6.73
CA ALA A 62 3.67 -17.32 -7.87
C ALA A 62 4.99 -17.23 -8.68
N GLY A 63 6.15 -17.49 -8.10
CA GLY A 63 7.42 -17.08 -8.71
C GLY A 63 7.43 -15.58 -9.09
N LEU A 64 8.33 -15.15 -9.98
CA LEU A 64 8.40 -13.75 -10.47
C LEU A 64 7.13 -13.33 -11.27
N LEU A 65 6.41 -14.30 -11.84
CA LEU A 65 5.26 -14.11 -12.72
C LEU A 65 3.93 -13.89 -11.98
N GLY A 66 3.77 -14.42 -10.76
CA GLY A 66 2.49 -14.32 -10.03
C GLY A 66 2.36 -13.11 -9.10
N LEU A 67 3.32 -12.18 -9.11
CA LEU A 67 3.07 -10.79 -8.68
C LEU A 67 2.06 -10.09 -9.61
N PHE A 68 1.93 -10.59 -10.86
CA PHE A 68 1.03 -10.09 -11.90
C PHE A 68 -0.05 -11.11 -12.30
N GLY A 69 -0.16 -12.24 -11.59
CA GLY A 69 -1.05 -13.36 -11.94
C GLY A 69 -2.42 -13.29 -11.24
N LEU A 70 -3.47 -13.69 -11.96
CA LEU A 70 -4.84 -13.88 -11.45
C LEU A 70 -4.87 -14.97 -10.38
N GLY A 71 -5.29 -14.62 -9.16
CA GLY A 71 -5.61 -15.58 -8.08
C GLY A 71 -4.72 -15.57 -6.85
N SER A 72 -3.67 -14.73 -6.78
CA SER A 72 -2.95 -14.51 -5.53
C SER A 72 -3.74 -13.57 -4.61
N ARG A 73 -3.92 -13.95 -3.35
CA ARG A 73 -4.39 -13.03 -2.29
C ARG A 73 -3.37 -11.88 -2.26
N ARG A 74 -3.78 -10.72 -2.76
CA ARG A 74 -2.90 -9.55 -2.94
C ARG A 74 -2.57 -9.02 -1.56
N MET A 75 -1.37 -9.28 -1.07
CA MET A 75 -0.93 -8.72 0.20
C MET A 75 -0.72 -7.20 0.07
N THR A 76 -1.09 -6.49 1.12
CA THR A 76 -1.27 -5.04 1.19
C THR A 76 0.05 -4.34 1.48
N MET A 77 0.61 -3.64 0.49
CA MET A 77 1.83 -2.85 0.67
C MET A 77 1.52 -1.49 1.26
N TYR A 78 2.04 -1.16 2.44
CA TYR A 78 1.83 0.18 2.98
C TYR A 78 2.65 1.25 2.26
N CYS A 79 2.08 2.44 2.12
CA CYS A 79 2.72 3.56 1.42
C CYS A 79 4.09 3.88 2.02
N HIS A 80 4.22 3.83 3.34
CA HIS A 80 5.46 4.20 4.03
C HIS A 80 6.60 3.17 3.88
N HIS A 81 6.37 2.00 3.26
CA HIS A 81 7.43 1.03 2.95
C HIS A 81 8.36 1.50 1.83
N PHE A 82 7.97 2.51 1.06
CA PHE A 82 8.75 3.01 -0.07
C PHE A 82 9.04 4.50 0.04
N THR A 83 10.25 4.92 -0.38
CA THR A 83 10.57 6.33 -0.60
C THR A 83 9.80 6.86 -1.81
N SER A 84 9.48 8.14 -1.87
CA SER A 84 8.77 8.75 -3.00
C SER A 84 9.51 8.55 -4.33
N LEU A 85 8.81 8.71 -5.46
CA LEU A 85 9.44 8.61 -6.77
C LEU A 85 10.57 9.62 -6.97
N THR A 86 10.45 10.82 -6.39
CA THR A 86 11.52 11.84 -6.40
C THR A 86 12.73 11.42 -5.57
N ARG A 87 12.56 10.46 -4.66
CA ARG A 87 13.61 9.77 -3.89
C ARG A 87 13.93 8.38 -4.47
N GLY A 88 13.58 8.13 -5.73
CA GLY A 88 13.93 6.90 -6.45
C GLY A 88 12.98 5.72 -6.24
N GLY A 89 11.89 5.86 -5.48
CA GLY A 89 10.91 4.78 -5.31
C GLY A 89 11.49 3.53 -4.66
N MET A 90 12.43 3.69 -3.73
CA MET A 90 13.21 2.61 -3.15
C MET A 90 12.50 1.98 -1.97
N PHE A 91 12.78 0.71 -1.69
CA PHE A 91 12.42 0.10 -0.43
C PHE A 91 13.08 0.84 0.75
N ALA A 92 12.27 1.39 1.66
CA ALA A 92 12.69 2.40 2.63
C ALA A 92 13.71 1.88 3.65
N VAL A 93 13.48 0.67 4.20
CA VAL A 93 14.39 0.08 5.20
C VAL A 93 15.78 -0.14 4.60
N ARG A 94 15.86 -0.72 3.39
CA ARG A 94 17.13 -0.89 2.71
C ARG A 94 17.77 0.45 2.36
N ALA A 95 17.00 1.40 1.82
CA ALA A 95 17.52 2.71 1.45
C ALA A 95 18.14 3.45 2.66
N ALA A 96 17.52 3.34 3.84
CA ALA A 96 18.05 3.92 5.07
C ALA A 96 19.34 3.20 5.51
N ARG A 97 19.36 1.86 5.48
CA ARG A 97 20.54 1.05 5.81
C ARG A 97 21.72 1.33 4.89
N ASP A 98 21.50 1.34 3.57
CA ASP A 98 22.54 1.59 2.57
C ASP A 98 23.10 3.02 2.67
N ALA A 99 22.34 3.95 3.25
CA ALA A 99 22.75 5.33 3.54
C ALA A 99 23.23 5.57 4.98
N ASP A 100 23.37 4.50 5.79
CA ASP A 100 23.75 4.55 7.22
C ASP A 100 22.89 5.55 8.02
N LYS A 101 21.57 5.51 7.80
CA LYS A 101 20.59 6.40 8.43
C LYS A 101 19.82 5.71 9.54
N HIS A 102 19.75 6.40 10.67
CA HIS A 102 18.91 6.08 11.81
C HIS A 102 18.08 7.30 12.20
N PHE A 103 16.85 7.06 12.62
CA PHE A 103 15.87 8.09 12.91
C PHE A 103 15.43 8.02 14.37
N ARG A 104 15.17 9.16 14.98
CA ARG A 104 14.64 9.26 16.35
C ARG A 104 13.26 9.90 16.42
N LEU A 105 12.84 10.54 15.33
CA LEU A 105 11.57 11.26 15.22
C LEU A 105 10.85 10.79 13.96
N GLU A 106 9.52 10.70 14.03
CA GLU A 106 8.66 10.33 12.90
C GLU A 106 8.81 11.31 11.72
N GLU A 107 8.98 12.60 12.03
CA GLU A 107 9.17 13.66 11.03
C GLU A 107 10.42 13.45 10.17
N ASP A 108 11.50 12.96 10.77
CA ASP A 108 12.74 12.65 10.03
C ASP A 108 12.54 11.47 9.07
N VAL A 109 11.75 10.47 9.50
CA VAL A 109 11.37 9.34 8.64
C VAL A 109 10.57 9.84 7.44
N TRP A 110 9.54 10.66 7.66
CA TRP A 110 8.73 11.23 6.57
C TRP A 110 9.54 12.09 5.61
N THR A 111 10.46 12.89 6.15
CA THR A 111 11.41 13.70 5.37
C THR A 111 12.33 12.84 4.51
N PHE A 112 12.83 11.73 5.07
CA PHE A 112 13.63 10.74 4.34
C PHE A 112 12.83 10.04 3.24
N LEU A 113 11.61 9.59 3.57
CA LEU A 113 10.68 9.02 2.60
C LEU A 113 10.32 10.02 1.50
N GLY A 114 10.41 11.32 1.76
CA GLY A 114 10.04 12.37 0.81
C GLY A 114 8.53 12.40 0.56
N LYS A 115 7.75 12.19 1.63
CA LYS A 115 6.28 12.11 1.61
C LYS A 115 5.68 12.85 2.80
N SER A 116 4.41 13.22 2.66
CA SER A 116 3.57 13.60 3.79
C SER A 116 3.15 12.36 4.61
N PRO A 117 2.87 12.51 5.92
CA PRO A 117 2.40 11.41 6.75
C PRO A 117 1.18 10.69 6.18
N CYS A 118 1.25 9.36 6.04
CA CYS A 118 0.22 8.55 5.41
C CYS A 118 0.14 7.11 5.96
N CYS A 119 -1.07 6.63 6.23
CA CYS A 119 -1.34 5.24 6.65
C CYS A 119 -1.94 4.36 5.53
N GLY A 120 -2.16 4.94 4.35
CA GLY A 120 -2.75 4.21 3.22
C GLY A 120 -1.84 3.12 2.66
N HIS A 121 -2.40 2.33 1.76
CA HIS A 121 -1.71 1.22 1.11
C HIS A 121 -1.61 1.41 -0.41
N LEU A 122 -0.73 0.66 -1.06
CA LEU A 122 -0.52 0.67 -2.50
C LEU A 122 -1.44 -0.39 -3.13
N ARG A 123 -2.49 0.06 -3.83
CA ARG A 123 -3.29 -0.80 -4.68
C ARG A 123 -2.79 -0.74 -6.11
N GLN A 124 -2.71 -1.89 -6.77
CA GLN A 124 -2.44 -1.92 -8.21
C GLN A 124 -3.58 -1.18 -8.94
N ASP A 125 -3.21 -0.23 -9.78
CA ASP A 125 -4.15 0.45 -10.66
C ASP A 125 -4.74 -0.56 -11.65
N SER A 126 -6.06 -0.73 -11.61
CA SER A 126 -6.79 -1.67 -12.45
C SER A 126 -6.71 -1.31 -13.94
N ALA A 127 -6.55 -0.02 -14.27
CA ALA A 127 -6.50 0.45 -15.65
C ALA A 127 -5.16 0.17 -16.31
N SER A 128 -4.05 0.50 -15.65
CA SER A 128 -2.71 0.34 -16.23
C SER A 128 -2.07 -1.03 -15.93
N GLN A 129 -2.47 -1.67 -14.82
CA GLN A 129 -1.82 -2.84 -14.21
C GLN A 129 -0.30 -2.71 -13.98
N LYS A 130 0.27 -1.52 -14.19
CA LYS A 130 1.72 -1.26 -14.14
C LYS A 130 2.09 -0.40 -12.95
N SER A 131 1.19 0.49 -12.54
CA SER A 131 1.38 1.35 -11.39
C SER A 131 0.57 0.88 -10.20
N PHE A 132 1.01 1.31 -9.03
CA PHE A 132 0.32 1.17 -7.77
C PHE A 132 0.04 2.57 -7.24
N THR A 133 -1.17 2.81 -6.75
CA THR A 133 -1.57 4.10 -6.22
C THR A 133 -1.88 3.96 -4.74
N CYS A 134 -1.35 4.90 -3.95
CA CYS A 134 -1.68 4.97 -2.53
C CYS A 134 -3.15 5.30 -2.34
N SER A 135 -3.90 4.34 -1.83
CA SER A 135 -5.34 4.36 -1.62
C SER A 135 -5.67 4.25 -0.12
N PRO A 136 -6.89 4.63 0.30
CA PRO A 136 -7.34 4.47 1.68
C PRO A 136 -7.30 3.02 2.14
N LEU A 137 -6.99 2.85 3.42
CA LEU A 137 -7.08 1.62 4.19
C LEU A 137 -8.49 1.51 4.78
N SER A 138 -9.17 0.41 4.51
CA SER A 138 -10.48 0.04 5.04
C SER A 138 -10.32 -1.08 6.09
N ALA A 139 -11.36 -1.31 6.89
CA ALA A 139 -11.41 -2.47 7.77
C ALA A 139 -11.34 -3.77 6.96
N GLY A 140 -10.37 -4.64 7.26
CA GLY A 140 -10.23 -5.94 6.61
C GLY A 140 -9.36 -5.99 5.35
N GLU A 141 -8.93 -4.85 4.79
CA GLU A 141 -7.97 -4.78 3.68
C GLU A 141 -6.56 -4.38 4.17
N HIS A 142 -6.12 -5.04 5.23
CA HIS A 142 -4.81 -4.86 5.82
C HIS A 142 -4.18 -6.22 6.15
N ASP A 143 -2.90 -6.37 5.81
CA ASP A 143 -2.08 -7.52 6.17
C ASP A 143 -1.04 -7.11 7.20
N ASP A 144 -0.62 -8.07 8.04
CA ASP A 144 0.46 -7.89 9.01
C ASP A 144 1.83 -7.92 8.33
N THR A 145 2.10 -6.87 7.55
CA THR A 145 3.33 -6.71 6.77
C THR A 145 4.23 -5.63 7.33
N CYS A 146 3.84 -5.00 8.45
CA CYS A 146 4.65 -4.01 9.16
C CYS A 146 5.51 -4.71 10.21
N THR A 147 6.75 -5.05 9.87
CA THR A 147 7.74 -5.61 10.80
C THR A 147 8.99 -4.72 10.82
N PRO A 148 9.95 -4.90 11.76
CA PRO A 148 11.22 -4.17 11.72
C PRO A 148 12.01 -4.34 10.41
N GLU A 149 11.79 -5.44 9.68
CA GLU A 149 12.43 -5.71 8.39
C GLU A 149 11.80 -4.93 7.23
N THR A 150 10.52 -4.57 7.31
CA THR A 150 9.74 -3.96 6.23
C THR A 150 9.31 -2.51 6.48
N CYS A 151 9.10 -2.15 7.74
CA CYS A 151 8.62 -0.84 8.17
C CYS A 151 9.77 -0.03 8.78
N LEU A 152 10.11 1.10 8.13
CA LEU A 152 11.19 1.97 8.59
C LEU A 152 10.92 2.59 9.97
N PHE A 153 9.66 2.79 10.35
CA PHE A 153 9.29 3.25 11.69
C PHE A 153 9.64 2.20 12.74
N LEU A 154 9.17 0.96 12.56
CA LEU A 154 9.45 -0.14 13.49
C LEU A 154 10.93 -0.49 13.56
N ALA A 155 11.65 -0.42 12.42
CA ALA A 155 13.10 -0.58 12.37
C ALA A 155 13.86 0.42 13.26
N ASN A 156 13.26 1.58 13.56
CA ASN A 156 13.82 2.63 14.40
C ASN A 156 13.11 2.74 15.77
N TYR A 157 12.31 1.74 16.15
CA TYR A 157 11.52 1.73 17.39
C TYR A 157 10.54 2.91 17.50
N LEU A 158 10.06 3.41 16.37
CA LEU A 158 9.06 4.46 16.28
C LEU A 158 7.66 3.87 16.03
N PRO A 159 6.59 4.57 16.42
CA PRO A 159 5.22 4.15 16.10
C PRO A 159 5.00 4.04 14.60
N CYS A 160 4.43 2.91 14.14
CA CYS A 160 3.97 2.78 12.77
C CYS A 160 2.75 3.68 12.54
N PRO A 161 2.66 4.41 11.41
CA PRO A 161 1.51 5.29 11.12
C PRO A 161 0.22 4.53 10.79
N VAL A 162 0.28 3.21 10.63
CA VAL A 162 -0.90 2.37 10.38
C VAL A 162 -1.70 2.22 11.69
N PRO A 163 -3.04 2.43 11.67
CA PRO A 163 -3.87 2.26 12.86
C PRO A 163 -3.64 0.90 13.54
N GLY A 164 -3.61 0.86 14.87
CA GLY A 164 -3.34 -0.39 15.62
C GLY A 164 -4.36 -1.51 15.40
N SER A 165 -5.55 -1.20 14.87
CA SER A 165 -6.51 -2.20 14.41
C SER A 165 -6.06 -2.94 13.14
N ALA A 166 -5.17 -2.33 12.36
CA ALA A 166 -4.64 -2.86 11.10
C ALA A 166 -3.22 -3.47 11.23
N CYS A 167 -2.50 -3.18 12.32
CA CYS A 167 -1.27 -3.87 12.72
C CYS A 167 -1.60 -4.89 13.83
N ARG A 168 -2.01 -6.11 13.49
CA ARG A 168 -2.24 -7.20 14.47
C ARG A 168 -1.64 -8.51 14.01
#